data_AF-A0A094ATX5-F1
#
_entry.id   AF-A0A094ATX5-F1
#
_cell.length_a   1.000
_cell.length_b   1.000
_cell.length_c   1.000
_cell.angle_alpha   90.00
_cell.angle_beta   90.00
_cell.angle_gamma   90.00
#
_symmetry.space_group_name_H-M   'P 1'
#
loop_
_entity.id
_entity.type
_entity.pdbx_description
1 polymer ?
#
loop_
_entity_poly.entity_id
_entity_poly.type
_entity_poly.pdbx_seq_one_letter_code
_entity_poly.pdbx_strand_id
1 'polypeptide(L)'
;MFPLLDTPTSHTSAAATWVDSVTATQTANTSRSRRSLPQLAQLAKTSNTYLTSTVLHLRDGLTSDQRLAAQHRAENIHLVTQRLRDATRVEEWRAAARELDILEGNDAWKMDNESSEFDAPLIQARLDLLNEARMSGDVRRMLYLVRTSLSRGLGGMGNVELYQHSHLGTKDLIESYIDATIETIQRLARTEDKALPPGLDIKDLMEQVVLARQAFGRSALLLSGGATLGMYHIGVLKALFEEKLLPRIISGASAGSIVCSVLCTRTDEEIPEVLRGFPHGNLAVFEEHDREEGALEHVARLLTDGAWIDIKHLTQ
;
A
#
# COMPACT_ATOMS: atom_id res chain seq x y z
N MET A 1 44.51 -23.06 14.03
CA MET A 1 43.99 -24.25 14.75
C MET A 1 42.93 -24.86 13.84
N PHE A 2 43.36 -25.80 13.00
CA PHE A 2 42.61 -26.53 11.97
C PHE A 2 41.75 -27.67 12.58
N PRO A 3 40.92 -28.45 11.83
CA PRO A 3 40.60 -28.39 10.37
C PRO A 3 39.07 -28.42 10.08
N LEU A 4 38.51 -28.01 8.94
CA LEU A 4 38.65 -28.42 7.51
C LEU A 4 38.28 -29.88 7.22
N LEU A 5 37.21 -30.10 6.45
CA LEU A 5 37.06 -31.25 5.54
C LEU A 5 36.12 -30.90 4.38
N ASP A 6 36.62 -31.22 3.19
CA ASP A 6 36.18 -30.89 1.83
C ASP A 6 35.14 -31.87 1.23
N THR A 7 34.18 -31.31 0.47
CA THR A 7 33.67 -31.62 -0.91
C THR A 7 33.38 -33.08 -1.40
N PRO A 8 32.93 -33.35 -2.66
CA PRO A 8 31.67 -33.00 -3.36
C PRO A 8 31.03 -34.21 -4.13
N THR A 9 29.93 -34.02 -4.88
CA THR A 9 29.57 -34.68 -6.19
C THR A 9 28.16 -34.21 -6.63
N SER A 10 28.00 -33.40 -7.69
CA SER A 10 27.80 -33.71 -9.13
C SER A 10 26.52 -34.48 -9.50
N HIS A 11 25.62 -33.91 -10.31
CA HIS A 11 24.92 -34.57 -11.44
C HIS A 11 24.17 -33.57 -12.36
N THR A 12 24.81 -33.28 -13.50
CA THR A 12 24.33 -33.25 -14.91
C THR A 12 22.86 -32.98 -15.28
N SER A 13 22.65 -31.82 -15.94
CA SER A 13 22.05 -31.58 -17.28
C SER A 13 21.30 -32.71 -18.03
N ALA A 14 20.08 -32.40 -18.53
CA ALA A 14 19.72 -32.60 -19.95
C ALA A 14 18.40 -31.87 -20.31
N ALA A 15 18.43 -31.21 -21.48
CA ALA A 15 17.31 -30.55 -22.15
C ALA A 15 16.61 -31.50 -23.15
N ALA A 16 15.31 -31.25 -23.42
CA ALA A 16 14.60 -31.60 -24.67
C ALA A 16 13.23 -30.89 -24.66
N THR A 17 12.98 -29.82 -25.42
CA THR A 17 12.52 -29.75 -26.84
C THR A 17 11.21 -30.48 -27.18
N TRP A 18 10.13 -29.69 -27.27
CA TRP A 18 9.31 -29.41 -28.47
C TRP A 18 8.27 -30.42 -29.06
N VAL A 19 7.08 -29.85 -29.31
CA VAL A 19 6.02 -30.08 -30.34
C VAL A 19 4.89 -31.11 -30.09
N ASP A 20 3.69 -30.52 -30.21
CA ASP A 20 2.34 -31.00 -30.56
C ASP A 20 2.16 -32.38 -31.20
N SER A 21 1.03 -33.01 -30.86
CA SER A 21 0.13 -33.54 -31.91
C SER A 21 -1.30 -33.71 -31.39
N VAL A 22 -2.20 -32.99 -32.05
CA VAL A 22 -3.64 -33.22 -32.07
C VAL A 22 -3.92 -34.40 -33.00
N THR A 23 -4.67 -35.40 -32.53
CA THR A 23 -5.40 -36.33 -33.41
C THR A 23 -6.76 -36.65 -32.82
N ALA A 24 -7.78 -36.15 -33.52
CA ALA A 24 -9.16 -36.55 -33.34
C ALA A 24 -9.38 -37.95 -33.92
N THR A 25 -10.17 -38.77 -33.22
CA THR A 25 -10.76 -39.97 -33.81
C THR A 25 -12.27 -39.89 -33.61
N GLN A 26 -12.99 -39.73 -34.72
CA GLN A 26 -14.42 -39.96 -34.82
C GLN A 26 -14.71 -41.46 -34.68
N THR A 27 -15.77 -41.83 -33.98
CA THR A 27 -16.56 -43.02 -34.35
C THR A 27 -18.02 -42.89 -33.95
N ALA A 28 -18.84 -42.85 -35.01
CA ALA A 28 -20.08 -43.58 -35.23
C ALA A 28 -21.28 -43.39 -34.28
N ASN A 29 -22.24 -42.63 -34.83
CA ASN A 29 -23.69 -42.78 -34.61
C ASN A 29 -24.15 -44.24 -34.77
N THR A 30 -24.91 -44.74 -33.80
CA THR A 30 -26.00 -45.69 -34.07
C THR A 30 -27.27 -45.23 -33.34
N SER A 31 -28.33 -45.12 -34.11
CA SER A 31 -29.67 -44.66 -33.72
C SER A 31 -30.41 -45.69 -32.86
N ARG A 32 -31.18 -45.24 -31.86
CA ARG A 32 -32.55 -45.74 -31.63
C ARG A 32 -33.35 -44.92 -30.61
N SER A 33 -34.57 -44.57 -31.05
CA SER A 33 -35.82 -44.45 -30.29
C SER A 33 -35.91 -43.39 -29.19
N ARG A 34 -36.55 -42.26 -29.53
CA ARG A 34 -37.20 -41.35 -28.58
C ARG A 34 -38.35 -42.09 -27.88
N ARG A 35 -38.19 -42.37 -26.58
CA ARG A 35 -39.30 -42.51 -25.64
C ARG A 35 -39.08 -41.54 -24.48
N SER A 36 -40.16 -40.84 -24.14
CA SER A 36 -40.29 -39.80 -23.13
C SER A 36 -39.66 -40.18 -21.78
N LEU A 37 -38.58 -39.48 -21.41
CA LEU A 37 -37.95 -39.54 -20.09
C LEU A 37 -37.82 -38.15 -19.42
N PRO A 38 -38.88 -37.35 -19.22
CA PRO A 38 -38.75 -36.20 -18.32
C PRO A 38 -38.69 -36.65 -16.86
N GLN A 39 -39.54 -37.61 -16.43
CA GLN A 39 -39.78 -37.90 -15.02
C GLN A 39 -38.72 -38.81 -14.35
N LEU A 40 -38.21 -39.85 -15.03
CA LEU A 40 -37.17 -40.73 -14.47
C LEU A 40 -35.78 -40.08 -14.46
N ALA A 41 -35.49 -39.21 -15.44
CA ALA A 41 -34.27 -38.40 -15.42
C ALA A 41 -34.28 -37.40 -14.26
N GLN A 42 -35.45 -36.88 -13.89
CA GLN A 42 -35.62 -35.98 -12.75
C GLN A 42 -35.43 -36.71 -11.42
N LEU A 43 -35.99 -37.92 -11.28
CA LEU A 43 -35.81 -38.78 -10.11
C LEU A 43 -34.36 -39.28 -9.92
N ALA A 44 -33.69 -39.67 -10.99
CA ALA A 44 -32.29 -40.07 -10.93
C ALA A 44 -31.35 -38.90 -10.60
N LYS A 45 -31.66 -37.69 -11.10
CA LYS A 45 -30.95 -36.47 -10.73
C LYS A 45 -31.12 -36.16 -9.25
N THR A 46 -32.34 -36.21 -8.72
CA THR A 46 -32.59 -35.93 -7.29
C THR A 46 -31.84 -36.89 -6.37
N SER A 47 -31.86 -38.20 -6.64
CA SER A 47 -31.15 -39.19 -5.80
C SER A 47 -29.64 -39.00 -5.80
N ASN A 48 -29.06 -38.61 -6.94
CA ASN A 48 -27.63 -38.34 -7.04
C ASN A 48 -27.23 -37.06 -6.30
N THR A 49 -28.09 -36.03 -6.30
CA THR A 49 -27.87 -34.78 -5.56
C THR A 49 -27.84 -35.02 -4.05
N TYR A 50 -28.75 -35.83 -3.49
CA TYR A 50 -28.78 -36.14 -2.05
C TYR A 50 -27.59 -36.99 -1.60
N LEU A 51 -27.18 -37.99 -2.39
CA LEU A 51 -26.01 -38.80 -2.07
C LEU A 51 -24.73 -37.96 -2.14
N THR A 52 -24.61 -37.10 -3.15
CA THR A 52 -23.47 -36.18 -3.28
C THR A 52 -23.42 -35.18 -2.13
N SER A 53 -24.55 -34.58 -1.74
CA SER A 53 -24.57 -33.64 -0.61
C SER A 53 -24.24 -34.29 0.72
N THR A 54 -24.64 -35.55 0.93
CA THR A 54 -24.37 -36.30 2.17
C THR A 54 -22.91 -36.74 2.26
N VAL A 55 -22.32 -37.21 1.15
CA VAL A 55 -20.89 -37.55 1.08
C VAL A 55 -20.02 -36.32 1.26
N LEU A 56 -20.40 -35.18 0.64
CA LEU A 56 -19.69 -33.93 0.83
C LEU A 56 -19.79 -33.44 2.28
N HIS A 57 -20.99 -33.45 2.87
CA HIS A 57 -21.19 -33.07 4.28
C HIS A 57 -20.41 -33.97 5.25
N LEU A 58 -20.24 -35.26 4.96
CA LEU A 58 -19.40 -36.15 5.78
C LEU A 58 -17.90 -35.83 5.65
N ARG A 59 -17.48 -35.23 4.53
CA ARG A 59 -16.10 -34.83 4.26
C ARG A 59 -15.75 -33.46 4.85
N ASP A 60 -16.62 -32.48 4.68
CA ASP A 60 -16.35 -31.07 5.03
C ASP A 60 -17.15 -30.57 6.24
N GLY A 61 -18.15 -31.32 6.71
CA GLY A 61 -19.04 -30.93 7.81
C GLY A 61 -20.00 -29.79 7.46
N LEU A 62 -20.06 -29.37 6.19
CA LEU A 62 -20.81 -28.19 5.74
C LEU A 62 -22.14 -28.58 5.10
N THR A 63 -23.18 -27.80 5.39
CA THR A 63 -24.47 -27.90 4.71
C THR A 63 -24.36 -27.40 3.26
N SER A 64 -25.32 -27.80 2.42
CA SER A 64 -25.37 -27.34 1.02
C SER A 64 -25.49 -25.81 0.92
N ASP A 65 -26.22 -25.18 1.84
CA ASP A 65 -26.38 -23.73 1.90
C ASP A 65 -25.08 -23.03 2.29
N GLN A 66 -24.32 -23.59 3.23
CA GLN A 66 -23.00 -23.08 3.62
C GLN A 66 -21.99 -23.17 2.47
N ARG A 67 -22.02 -24.26 1.69
CA ARG A 67 -21.18 -24.40 0.49
C ARG A 67 -21.53 -23.36 -0.57
N LEU A 68 -22.82 -23.14 -0.82
CA LEU A 68 -23.27 -22.13 -1.78
C LEU A 68 -22.87 -20.71 -1.34
N ALA A 69 -23.05 -20.40 -0.05
CA ALA A 69 -22.60 -19.13 0.53
C ALA A 69 -21.08 -18.94 0.41
N ALA A 70 -20.29 -19.99 0.65
CA ALA A 70 -18.84 -19.96 0.48
C ALA A 70 -18.42 -19.75 -0.98
N GLN A 71 -19.11 -20.39 -1.93
CA GLN A 71 -18.90 -20.18 -3.37
C GLN A 71 -19.18 -18.74 -3.77
N HIS A 72 -20.34 -18.20 -3.39
CA HIS A 72 -20.69 -16.79 -3.66
C HIS A 72 -19.70 -15.82 -3.01
N ARG A 73 -19.23 -16.11 -1.79
CA ARG A 73 -18.20 -15.30 -1.13
C ARG A 73 -16.90 -15.31 -1.93
N ALA A 74 -16.45 -16.46 -2.40
CA ALA A 74 -15.23 -16.59 -3.21
C ALA A 74 -15.36 -15.86 -4.57
N GLU A 75 -16.52 -15.96 -5.22
CA GLU A 75 -16.82 -15.22 -6.46
C GLU A 75 -16.78 -13.71 -6.22
N ASN A 76 -17.40 -13.23 -5.13
CA ASN A 76 -17.38 -11.81 -4.77
C ASN A 76 -15.97 -11.32 -4.47
N ILE A 77 -15.18 -12.07 -3.70
CA ILE A 77 -13.77 -11.76 -3.44
C ILE A 77 -13.00 -11.61 -4.76
N HIS A 78 -13.21 -12.53 -5.71
CA HIS A 78 -12.56 -12.45 -7.01
C HIS A 78 -12.97 -11.18 -7.78
N LEU A 79 -14.26 -10.87 -7.85
CA LEU A 79 -14.78 -9.68 -8.54
C LEU A 79 -14.24 -8.38 -7.92
N VAL A 80 -14.25 -8.27 -6.60
CA VAL A 80 -13.76 -7.09 -5.87
C VAL A 80 -12.25 -6.95 -6.02
N THR A 81 -11.50 -8.06 -6.03
CA THR A 81 -10.06 -8.06 -6.29
C THR A 81 -9.74 -7.51 -7.68
N GLN A 82 -10.53 -7.86 -8.71
CA GLN A 82 -10.35 -7.27 -10.05
C GLN A 82 -10.64 -5.76 -10.03
N ARG A 83 -11.75 -5.33 -9.40
CA ARG A 83 -12.08 -3.91 -9.24
C ARG A 83 -10.96 -3.12 -8.54
N LEU A 84 -10.32 -3.72 -7.54
CA LEU A 84 -9.19 -3.12 -6.83
C LEU A 84 -7.95 -2.95 -7.73
N ARG A 85 -7.68 -3.93 -8.60
CA ARG A 85 -6.56 -3.87 -9.56
C ARG A 85 -6.79 -2.88 -10.70
N ASP A 86 -8.03 -2.77 -11.16
CA ASP A 86 -8.42 -1.91 -12.27
C ASP A 86 -8.69 -0.46 -11.83
N ALA A 87 -8.70 -0.18 -10.52
CA ALA A 87 -8.96 1.14 -9.98
C ALA A 87 -7.90 2.16 -10.44
N THR A 88 -8.38 3.28 -10.98
CA THR A 88 -7.52 4.37 -11.47
C THR A 88 -7.49 5.59 -10.55
N ARG A 89 -8.42 5.62 -9.58
CA ARG A 89 -8.60 6.65 -8.57
C ARG A 89 -8.52 6.06 -7.17
N VAL A 90 -8.00 6.83 -6.23
CA VAL A 90 -7.80 6.35 -4.84
C VAL A 90 -9.14 6.05 -4.16
N GLU A 91 -10.19 6.78 -4.47
CA GLU A 91 -11.53 6.56 -3.91
C GLU A 91 -12.13 5.23 -4.35
N GLU A 92 -11.95 4.88 -5.63
CA GLU A 92 -12.37 3.58 -6.19
C GLU A 92 -11.58 2.44 -5.55
N TRP A 93 -10.26 2.62 -5.43
CA TRP A 93 -9.37 1.66 -4.78
C TRP A 93 -9.77 1.45 -3.31
N ARG A 94 -10.00 2.54 -2.55
CA ARG A 94 -10.43 2.48 -1.14
C ARG A 94 -11.77 1.78 -0.96
N ALA A 95 -12.73 2.05 -1.84
CA ALA A 95 -14.04 1.41 -1.78
C ALA A 95 -13.91 -0.10 -1.99
N ALA A 96 -13.14 -0.53 -2.99
CA ALA A 96 -12.88 -1.94 -3.24
C ALA A 96 -12.07 -2.59 -2.10
N ALA A 97 -11.06 -1.90 -1.56
CA ALA A 97 -10.23 -2.39 -0.45
C ALA A 97 -11.06 -2.63 0.81
N ARG A 98 -11.97 -1.69 1.14
CA ARG A 98 -12.89 -1.84 2.26
C ARG A 98 -13.86 -3.00 2.06
N GLU A 99 -14.42 -3.14 0.86
CA GLU A 99 -15.31 -4.26 0.53
C GLU A 99 -14.57 -5.60 0.66
N LEU A 100 -13.31 -5.66 0.24
CA LEU A 100 -12.47 -6.85 0.36
C LEU A 100 -12.14 -7.17 1.82
N ASP A 101 -11.80 -6.17 2.64
CA ASP A 101 -11.57 -6.36 4.07
C ASP A 101 -12.80 -6.95 4.80
N ILE A 102 -14.00 -6.49 4.46
CA ILE A 102 -15.26 -7.06 4.99
C ILE A 102 -15.43 -8.50 4.52
N LEU A 103 -15.21 -8.77 3.22
CA LEU A 103 -15.37 -10.09 2.63
C LEU A 103 -14.34 -11.08 3.13
N GLU A 104 -13.14 -10.67 3.53
CA GLU A 104 -12.09 -11.54 4.07
C GLU A 104 -12.17 -11.68 5.60
N GLY A 105 -12.89 -10.77 6.26
CA GLY A 105 -13.03 -10.76 7.72
C GLY A 105 -11.92 -9.98 8.42
N ASN A 106 -11.18 -9.15 7.68
CA ASN A 106 -10.08 -8.34 8.21
C ASN A 106 -10.60 -7.29 9.22
N ASP A 107 -11.85 -6.83 9.11
CA ASP A 107 -12.44 -5.90 10.10
C ASP A 107 -12.55 -6.51 11.50
N ALA A 108 -12.85 -7.81 11.61
CA ALA A 108 -12.84 -8.49 12.90
C ALA A 108 -11.42 -8.55 13.48
N TRP A 109 -10.41 -8.77 12.63
CA TRP A 109 -9.01 -8.72 13.03
C TRP A 109 -8.57 -7.31 13.45
N LYS A 110 -9.09 -6.24 12.83
CA LYS A 110 -8.75 -4.85 13.23
C LYS A 110 -9.22 -4.52 14.64
N MET A 111 -10.38 -5.04 15.04
CA MET A 111 -10.96 -4.88 16.38
C MET A 111 -10.27 -5.74 17.44
N ASP A 112 -9.66 -6.85 17.03
CA ASP A 112 -8.98 -7.77 17.93
C ASP A 112 -7.61 -7.24 18.33
N ASN A 113 -7.47 -6.88 19.61
CA ASN A 113 -6.22 -6.38 20.18
C ASN A 113 -5.34 -7.49 20.77
N GLU A 114 -5.76 -8.76 20.73
CA GLU A 114 -4.97 -9.89 21.18
C GLU A 114 -3.94 -10.27 20.11
N SER A 115 -2.80 -9.57 20.13
CA SER A 115 -1.74 -9.68 19.13
C SER A 115 -0.38 -9.59 19.81
N SER A 116 0.56 -10.40 19.35
CA SER A 116 1.96 -10.37 19.83
C SER A 116 2.83 -9.35 19.09
N GLU A 117 2.30 -8.84 17.98
CA GLU A 117 2.95 -7.95 17.03
C GLU A 117 3.00 -6.50 17.54
N PHE A 118 2.18 -6.15 18.55
CA PHE A 118 2.19 -4.86 19.22
C PHE A 118 1.72 -4.94 20.69
N ASP A 119 2.14 -3.97 21.51
CA ASP A 119 1.75 -3.84 22.91
C ASP A 119 0.44 -3.04 23.03
N ALA A 120 -0.68 -3.74 22.91
CA ALA A 120 -2.01 -3.13 23.02
C ALA A 120 -2.26 -2.43 24.36
N PRO A 121 -1.94 -3.02 25.54
CA PRO A 121 -2.10 -2.33 26.82
C PRO A 121 -1.35 -0.99 26.90
N LEU A 122 -0.12 -0.92 26.37
CA LEU A 122 0.65 0.32 26.35
C LEU A 122 -0.01 1.38 25.46
N ILE A 123 -0.47 1.01 24.26
CA ILE A 123 -1.14 1.96 23.35
C ILE A 123 -2.45 2.44 23.95
N GLN A 124 -3.27 1.53 24.51
CA GLN A 124 -4.53 1.89 25.16
C GLN A 124 -4.31 2.87 26.32
N ALA A 125 -3.35 2.60 27.21
CA ALA A 125 -3.04 3.49 28.31
C ALA A 125 -2.61 4.89 27.83
N ARG A 126 -1.93 4.99 26.69
CA ARG A 126 -1.53 6.27 26.09
C ARG A 126 -2.70 7.00 25.44
N LEU A 127 -3.58 6.27 24.75
CA LEU A 127 -4.82 6.79 24.21
C LEU A 127 -5.71 7.37 25.32
N ASP A 128 -5.87 6.66 26.43
CA ASP A 128 -6.67 7.12 27.57
C ASP A 128 -6.13 8.43 28.16
N LEU A 129 -4.81 8.54 28.35
CA LEU A 129 -4.18 9.77 28.83
C LEU A 129 -4.42 10.98 27.91
N LEU A 130 -4.36 10.77 26.59
CA LEU A 130 -4.66 11.82 25.60
C LEU A 130 -6.13 12.22 25.64
N ASN A 131 -7.03 11.24 25.70
CA ASN A 131 -8.47 11.47 25.77
C ASN A 131 -8.85 12.23 27.04
N GLU A 132 -8.36 11.80 28.20
CA GLU A 132 -8.58 12.49 29.48
C GLU A 132 -8.09 13.94 29.44
N ALA A 133 -6.90 14.20 28.88
CA ALA A 133 -6.35 15.54 28.76
C ALA A 133 -7.22 16.44 27.87
N ARG A 134 -7.73 15.89 26.75
CA ARG A 134 -8.64 16.62 25.85
C ARG A 134 -10.00 16.88 26.47
N MET A 135 -10.61 15.87 27.08
CA MET A 135 -11.94 15.95 27.69
C MET A 135 -11.98 16.91 28.89
N SER A 136 -10.90 16.96 29.67
CA SER A 136 -10.75 17.92 30.78
C SER A 136 -10.38 19.34 30.33
N GLY A 137 -10.00 19.53 29.06
CA GLY A 137 -9.54 20.82 28.55
C GLY A 137 -8.20 21.28 29.13
N ASP A 138 -7.42 20.38 29.75
CA ASP A 138 -6.15 20.72 30.39
C ASP A 138 -5.04 20.91 29.34
N VAL A 139 -4.84 22.17 28.93
CA VAL A 139 -3.81 22.57 27.97
C VAL A 139 -2.41 22.19 28.44
N ARG A 140 -2.11 22.28 29.74
CA ARG A 140 -0.77 21.93 30.25
C ARG A 140 -0.52 20.44 30.13
N ARG A 141 -1.52 19.63 30.47
CA ARG A 141 -1.43 18.16 30.33
C ARG A 141 -1.35 17.73 28.88
N MET A 142 -2.14 18.31 27.98
CA MET A 142 -2.05 18.05 26.54
C MET A 142 -0.64 18.39 26.02
N LEU A 143 -0.11 19.56 26.37
CA LEU A 143 1.24 19.98 25.97
C LEU A 143 2.33 19.05 26.52
N TYR A 144 2.21 18.65 27.78
CA TYR A 144 3.13 17.71 28.42
C TYR A 144 3.15 16.36 27.69
N LEU A 145 1.97 15.80 27.38
CA LEU A 145 1.86 14.53 26.67
C LEU A 145 2.46 14.63 25.26
N VAL A 146 2.14 15.68 24.50
CA VAL A 146 2.71 15.90 23.15
C VAL A 146 4.24 16.01 23.18
N ARG A 147 4.81 16.66 24.21
CA ARG A 147 6.27 16.79 24.32
C ARG A 147 6.98 15.51 24.71
N THR A 148 6.34 14.63 25.47
CA THR A 148 7.00 13.49 26.12
C THR A 148 6.62 12.14 25.53
N SER A 149 5.44 12.04 24.93
CA SER A 149 4.83 10.76 24.54
C SER A 149 4.84 10.52 23.02
N LEU A 150 5.20 11.53 22.21
CA LEU A 150 5.35 11.36 20.77
C LEU A 150 6.56 10.46 20.46
N SER A 151 6.27 9.21 20.10
CA SER A 151 7.25 8.22 19.65
C SER A 151 6.78 7.58 18.34
N ARG A 152 7.72 7.30 17.42
CA ARG A 152 7.41 6.79 16.08
C ARG A 152 6.94 5.33 16.06
N GLY A 153 7.24 4.57 17.11
CA GLY A 153 6.96 3.14 17.19
C GLY A 153 6.52 2.72 18.58
N LEU A 154 5.69 3.55 19.24
CA LEU A 154 5.12 3.24 20.55
C LEU A 154 4.48 1.84 20.52
N GLY A 155 4.89 0.97 21.43
CA GLY A 155 4.32 -0.37 21.54
C GLY A 155 4.45 -1.23 20.27
N GLY A 156 5.39 -0.94 19.36
CA GLY A 156 5.52 -1.71 18.12
C GLY A 156 4.47 -1.41 17.06
N MET A 157 3.71 -0.32 17.18
CA MET A 157 2.64 0.06 16.24
C MET A 157 3.06 0.27 14.77
N GLY A 158 4.38 0.30 14.52
CA GLY A 158 4.97 0.40 13.18
C GLY A 158 5.38 -0.95 12.57
N ASN A 159 5.01 -2.08 13.18
CA ASN A 159 5.35 -3.41 12.64
C ASN A 159 4.65 -3.63 11.29
N VAL A 160 5.44 -3.95 10.26
CA VAL A 160 4.99 -4.14 8.87
C VAL A 160 3.93 -5.23 8.74
N GLU A 161 3.99 -6.28 9.57
CA GLU A 161 3.01 -7.38 9.53
C GLU A 161 1.58 -6.89 9.82
N LEU A 162 1.44 -5.88 10.68
CA LEU A 162 0.14 -5.25 10.97
C LEU A 162 -0.44 -4.52 9.76
N TYR A 163 0.39 -3.99 8.87
CA TYR A 163 -0.06 -3.25 7.68
C TYR A 163 -0.17 -4.15 6.45
N GLN A 164 0.14 -5.45 6.57
CA GLN A 164 -0.01 -6.44 5.51
C GLN A 164 -1.28 -7.29 5.67
N HIS A 165 -1.92 -7.28 6.84
CA HIS A 165 -3.08 -8.11 7.12
C HIS A 165 -4.39 -7.55 6.52
N SER A 166 -4.55 -6.23 6.47
CA SER A 166 -5.71 -5.58 5.85
C SER A 166 -5.33 -4.78 4.62
N HIS A 167 -6.27 -4.65 3.69
CA HIS A 167 -6.10 -3.82 2.50
C HIS A 167 -6.17 -2.33 2.83
N LEU A 168 -7.00 -1.97 3.82
CA LEU A 168 -7.15 -0.59 4.26
C LEU A 168 -6.91 -0.49 5.77
N GLY A 169 -5.95 0.34 6.16
CA GLY A 169 -5.68 0.62 7.56
C GLY A 169 -4.98 -0.54 8.29
N THR A 170 -5.06 -0.52 9.61
CA THR A 170 -4.52 -1.56 10.50
C THR A 170 -5.43 -1.73 11.72
N LYS A 171 -4.90 -2.17 12.87
CA LYS A 171 -5.61 -2.28 14.15
C LYS A 171 -6.30 -0.96 14.53
N ASP A 172 -7.58 -1.03 14.89
CA ASP A 172 -8.42 0.12 15.23
C ASP A 172 -7.85 0.89 16.44
N LEU A 173 -7.22 0.19 17.38
CA LEU A 173 -6.57 0.80 18.54
C LEU A 173 -5.38 1.70 18.14
N ILE A 174 -4.58 1.26 17.16
CA ILE A 174 -3.44 2.04 16.64
C ILE A 174 -3.97 3.28 15.93
N GLU A 175 -4.96 3.12 15.07
CA GLU A 175 -5.58 4.25 14.35
C GLU A 175 -6.20 5.26 15.32
N SER A 176 -6.95 4.78 16.32
CA SER A 176 -7.55 5.63 17.36
C SER A 176 -6.52 6.42 18.15
N TYR A 177 -5.37 5.80 18.48
CA TYR A 177 -4.26 6.49 19.13
C TYR A 177 -3.62 7.57 18.25
N ILE A 178 -3.40 7.28 16.97
CA ILE A 178 -2.86 8.24 16.01
C ILE A 178 -3.83 9.42 15.85
N ASP A 179 -5.12 9.15 15.68
CA ASP A 179 -6.16 10.18 15.56
C ASP A 179 -6.27 11.04 16.82
N ALA A 180 -6.28 10.44 18.01
CA ALA A 180 -6.29 11.16 19.27
C ALA A 180 -5.04 12.05 19.43
N THR A 181 -3.89 11.59 18.96
CA THR A 181 -2.65 12.36 18.95
C THR A 181 -2.74 13.57 18.02
N ILE A 182 -3.21 13.36 16.78
CA ILE A 182 -3.41 14.42 15.80
C ILE A 182 -4.39 15.46 16.34
N GLU A 183 -5.53 15.02 16.89
CA GLU A 183 -6.54 15.91 17.44
C GLU A 183 -6.01 16.71 18.64
N THR A 184 -5.20 16.10 19.50
CA THR A 184 -4.54 16.79 20.62
C THR A 184 -3.62 17.91 20.12
N ILE A 185 -2.80 17.62 19.10
CA ILE A 185 -1.90 18.62 18.49
C ILE A 185 -2.71 19.74 17.84
N GLN A 186 -3.77 19.41 17.10
CA GLN A 186 -4.65 20.40 16.48
C GLN A 186 -5.36 21.28 17.52
N ARG A 187 -5.77 20.70 18.66
CA ARG A 187 -6.38 21.44 19.77
C ARG A 187 -5.41 22.44 20.37
N LEU A 188 -4.16 22.03 20.61
CA LEU A 188 -3.11 22.94 21.07
C LEU A 188 -2.84 24.06 20.06
N ALA A 189 -2.77 23.72 18.76
CA ALA A 189 -2.53 24.70 17.69
C ALA A 189 -3.67 25.72 17.52
N ARG A 190 -4.91 25.35 17.88
CA ARG A 190 -6.09 26.22 17.81
C ARG A 190 -6.45 26.89 19.14
N THR A 191 -5.63 26.71 20.18
CA THR A 191 -5.88 27.32 21.49
C THR A 191 -5.67 28.83 21.40
N GLU A 192 -6.67 29.61 21.82
CA GLU A 192 -6.62 31.07 21.87
C GLU A 192 -6.05 31.55 23.21
N ASP A 193 -5.46 32.74 23.24
CA ASP A 193 -4.84 33.35 24.44
C ASP A 193 -5.75 33.36 25.66
N LYS A 194 -7.05 33.62 25.46
CA LYS A 194 -8.04 33.69 26.54
C LYS A 194 -8.33 32.35 27.20
N ALA A 195 -8.08 31.25 26.49
CA ALA A 195 -8.27 29.89 26.97
C ALA A 195 -7.00 29.31 27.60
N LEU A 196 -5.89 30.07 27.62
CA LEU A 196 -4.64 29.60 28.19
C LEU A 196 -4.67 29.63 29.72
N PRO A 197 -4.03 28.64 30.36
CA PRO A 197 -3.86 28.63 31.80
C PRO A 197 -2.93 29.77 32.23
N PRO A 198 -3.12 30.34 33.44
CA PRO A 198 -2.27 31.44 33.94
C PRO A 198 -0.79 31.07 33.90
N GLY A 199 0.06 31.97 33.39
CA GLY A 199 1.50 31.75 33.26
C GLY A 199 1.89 30.81 32.10
N LEU A 200 1.07 30.71 31.06
CA LEU A 200 1.45 30.16 29.76
C LEU A 200 1.04 31.15 28.69
N ASP A 201 2.02 31.67 27.93
CA ASP A 201 1.75 32.51 26.78
C ASP A 201 1.56 31.65 25.51
N ILE A 202 0.86 32.19 24.50
CA ILE A 202 0.65 31.52 23.23
C ILE A 202 1.96 31.28 22.50
N LYS A 203 2.89 32.24 22.63
CA LYS A 203 4.23 32.12 22.07
C LYS A 203 4.97 30.94 22.69
N ASP A 204 4.94 30.81 24.02
CA ASP A 204 5.56 29.69 24.74
C ASP A 204 4.94 28.37 24.29
N LEU A 205 3.61 28.30 24.19
CA LEU A 205 2.90 27.10 23.72
C LEU A 205 3.36 26.70 22.32
N MET A 206 3.40 27.64 21.37
CA MET A 206 3.82 27.37 19.99
C MET A 206 5.29 26.96 19.91
N GLU A 207 6.17 27.60 20.68
CA GLU A 207 7.58 27.21 20.78
C GLU A 207 7.72 25.76 21.28
N GLN A 208 6.94 25.37 22.30
CA GLN A 208 6.96 23.99 22.81
C GLN A 208 6.47 22.97 21.77
N VAL A 209 5.44 23.31 20.97
CA VAL A 209 4.99 22.45 19.86
C VAL A 209 6.06 22.32 18.78
N VAL A 210 6.77 23.41 18.46
CA VAL A 210 7.89 23.40 17.51
C VAL A 210 9.04 22.51 18.00
N LEU A 211 9.37 22.58 19.29
CA LEU A 211 10.39 21.72 19.91
C LEU A 211 9.97 20.25 19.90
N ALA A 212 8.72 19.96 20.25
CA ALA A 212 8.18 18.59 20.19
C ALA A 212 8.29 18.01 18.76
N ARG A 213 7.95 18.80 17.74
CA ARG A 213 8.11 18.42 16.33
C ARG A 213 9.58 18.19 15.96
N GLN A 214 10.51 19.00 16.44
CA GLN A 214 11.94 18.81 16.18
C GLN A 214 12.45 17.51 16.80
N ALA A 215 12.04 17.20 18.03
CA ALA A 215 12.38 15.95 18.70
C ALA A 215 11.78 14.72 18.01
N PHE A 216 10.51 14.80 17.59
CA PHE A 216 9.85 13.73 16.83
C PHE A 216 10.48 13.52 15.44
N GLY A 217 11.01 14.59 14.85
CA GLY A 217 11.66 14.61 13.55
C GLY A 217 10.67 14.73 12.38
N ARG A 218 11.17 14.45 11.17
CA ARG A 218 10.41 14.57 9.91
C ARG A 218 10.60 13.33 9.07
N SER A 219 9.54 12.92 8.39
CA SER A 219 9.62 11.88 7.37
C SER A 219 10.39 12.38 6.15
N ALA A 220 11.11 11.47 5.51
CA ALA A 220 11.79 11.70 4.23
C ALA A 220 11.44 10.55 3.27
N LEU A 221 11.28 10.88 1.99
CA LEU A 221 11.05 9.90 0.93
C LEU A 221 12.35 9.64 0.19
N LEU A 222 12.75 8.37 0.09
CA LEU A 222 13.97 7.96 -0.61
C LEU A 222 13.59 7.17 -1.88
N LEU A 223 13.87 7.76 -3.04
CA LEU A 223 13.64 7.17 -4.35
C LEU A 223 14.91 6.45 -4.83
N SER A 224 14.99 5.15 -4.58
CA SER A 224 16.14 4.32 -4.98
C SER A 224 16.27 4.18 -6.49
N GLY A 225 17.49 3.89 -6.97
CA GLY A 225 17.73 3.54 -8.36
C GLY A 225 17.11 2.18 -8.74
N GLY A 226 16.68 2.03 -9.98
CA GLY A 226 16.06 0.79 -10.47
C GLY A 226 16.01 0.67 -11.99
N ALA A 227 16.89 1.39 -12.70
CA ALA A 227 16.86 1.51 -14.16
C ALA A 227 15.44 1.83 -14.68
N THR A 228 14.86 0.95 -15.51
CA THR A 228 13.51 1.11 -16.09
C THR A 228 12.39 1.09 -15.06
N LEU A 229 12.60 0.50 -13.87
CA LEU A 229 11.62 0.51 -12.77
C LEU A 229 11.50 1.87 -12.08
N GLY A 230 12.39 2.81 -12.39
CA GLY A 230 12.36 4.17 -11.82
C GLY A 230 11.06 4.93 -12.10
N MET A 231 10.31 4.56 -13.14
CA MET A 231 9.02 5.17 -13.46
C MET A 231 7.93 4.85 -12.43
N TYR A 232 8.06 3.77 -11.66
CA TYR A 232 7.12 3.46 -10.58
C TYR A 232 7.12 4.51 -9.47
N HIS A 233 8.24 5.24 -9.28
CA HIS A 233 8.31 6.35 -8.34
C HIS A 233 7.26 7.42 -8.63
N ILE A 234 6.89 7.63 -9.90
CA ILE A 234 5.89 8.63 -10.29
C ILE A 234 4.51 8.26 -9.74
N GLY A 235 4.14 6.98 -9.80
CA GLY A 235 2.88 6.48 -9.24
C GLY A 235 2.82 6.65 -7.72
N VAL A 236 3.93 6.34 -7.03
CA VAL A 236 4.05 6.53 -5.58
C VAL A 236 3.93 8.01 -5.21
N LEU A 237 4.63 8.89 -5.93
CA LEU A 237 4.57 10.33 -5.73
C LEU A 237 3.18 10.90 -5.98
N LYS A 238 2.51 10.46 -7.04
CA LYS A 238 1.13 10.82 -7.34
C LYS A 238 0.20 10.44 -6.19
N ALA A 239 0.25 9.19 -5.73
CA ALA A 239 -0.59 8.73 -4.63
C ALA A 239 -0.33 9.53 -3.34
N LEU A 240 0.94 9.78 -2.99
CA LEU A 240 1.30 10.58 -1.82
C LEU A 240 0.86 12.04 -1.96
N PHE A 241 0.95 12.61 -3.15
CA PHE A 241 0.56 14.00 -3.40
C PHE A 241 -0.96 14.18 -3.34
N GLU A 242 -1.73 13.32 -4.02
CA GLU A 242 -3.20 13.35 -4.01
C GLU A 242 -3.77 13.22 -2.59
N GLU A 243 -3.09 12.44 -1.74
CA GLU A 243 -3.46 12.25 -0.33
C GLU A 243 -2.83 13.27 0.63
N LYS A 244 -2.08 14.26 0.13
CA LYS A 244 -1.39 15.28 0.95
C LYS A 244 -0.42 14.68 1.97
N LEU A 245 0.19 13.55 1.64
CA LEU A 245 1.15 12.80 2.44
C LEU A 245 2.59 12.91 1.91
N LEU A 246 2.81 13.65 0.80
CA LEU A 246 4.13 13.82 0.20
C LEU A 246 5.11 14.49 1.20
N PRO A 247 6.21 13.82 1.59
CA PRO A 247 7.18 14.41 2.51
C PRO A 247 7.93 15.59 1.89
N ARG A 248 8.25 16.60 2.70
CA ARG A 248 9.03 17.78 2.25
C ARG A 248 10.51 17.49 1.99
N ILE A 249 11.00 16.36 2.46
CA ILE A 249 12.40 15.94 2.27
C ILE A 249 12.35 14.74 1.34
N ILE A 250 12.85 14.92 0.13
CA ILE A 250 12.89 13.88 -0.90
C ILE A 250 14.33 13.75 -1.36
N SER A 251 14.81 12.51 -1.46
CA SER A 251 16.15 12.19 -1.95
C SER A 251 16.03 11.11 -3.00
N GLY A 252 16.77 11.23 -4.10
CA GLY A 252 16.78 10.23 -5.16
C GLY A 252 18.18 9.74 -5.50
N ALA A 253 18.27 8.52 -6.03
CA ALA A 253 19.51 7.95 -6.57
C ALA A 253 19.26 7.40 -7.98
N SER A 254 20.18 7.65 -8.93
CA SER A 254 20.10 7.16 -10.31
C SER A 254 18.75 7.52 -10.97
N ALA A 255 17.95 6.56 -11.44
CA ALA A 255 16.63 6.84 -12.00
C ALA A 255 15.73 7.64 -11.04
N GLY A 256 15.81 7.37 -9.73
CA GLY A 256 15.07 8.12 -8.72
C GLY A 256 15.54 9.56 -8.54
N SER A 257 16.81 9.89 -8.83
CA SER A 257 17.29 11.29 -8.77
C SER A 257 16.74 12.15 -9.89
N ILE A 258 16.44 11.56 -11.06
CA ILE A 258 15.79 12.27 -12.17
C ILE A 258 14.35 12.62 -11.79
N VAL A 259 13.58 11.64 -11.29
CA VAL A 259 12.20 11.88 -10.82
C VAL A 259 12.20 12.90 -9.68
N CYS A 260 13.13 12.75 -8.73
CA CYS A 260 13.29 13.67 -7.61
C CYS A 260 13.61 15.10 -8.06
N SER A 261 14.54 15.30 -9.02
CA SER A 261 14.92 16.65 -9.46
C SER A 261 13.78 17.35 -10.19
N VAL A 262 13.04 16.61 -11.02
CA VAL A 262 11.87 17.15 -11.73
C VAL A 262 10.76 17.54 -10.75
N LEU A 263 10.51 16.75 -9.71
CA LEU A 263 9.48 17.08 -8.72
C LEU A 263 9.92 18.25 -7.81
N CYS A 264 11.14 18.21 -7.28
CA CYS A 264 11.62 19.19 -6.29
C CYS A 264 11.87 20.60 -6.85
N THR A 265 11.76 20.78 -8.17
CA THR A 265 11.87 22.09 -8.85
C THR A 265 10.52 22.75 -9.13
N ARG A 266 9.41 22.12 -8.70
CA ARG A 266 8.04 22.54 -9.00
C ARG A 266 7.33 23.01 -7.75
N THR A 267 6.36 23.90 -7.95
CA THR A 267 5.41 24.33 -6.92
C THR A 267 4.28 23.33 -6.75
N ASP A 268 3.58 23.37 -5.61
CA ASP A 268 2.46 22.47 -5.33
C ASP A 268 1.36 22.57 -6.41
N GLU A 269 1.21 23.75 -7.04
CA GLU A 269 0.26 23.99 -8.12
C GLU A 269 0.68 23.32 -9.45
N GLU A 270 1.98 23.18 -9.71
CA GLU A 270 2.53 22.62 -10.95
C GLU A 270 2.68 21.09 -10.90
N ILE A 271 2.88 20.53 -9.70
CA ILE A 271 3.10 19.08 -9.49
C ILE A 271 2.04 18.19 -10.18
N PRO A 272 0.72 18.49 -10.14
CA PRO A 272 -0.28 17.66 -10.80
C PRO A 272 -0.09 17.50 -12.30
N GLU A 273 0.35 18.56 -13.00
CA GLU A 273 0.55 18.51 -14.44
C GLU A 273 1.81 17.72 -14.78
N VAL A 274 2.89 17.96 -14.04
CA VAL A 274 4.15 17.24 -14.19
C VAL A 274 3.98 15.74 -13.95
N LEU A 275 3.27 15.33 -12.90
CA LEU A 275 3.03 13.91 -12.61
C LEU A 275 2.16 13.22 -13.67
N ARG A 276 1.31 13.95 -14.40
CA ARG A 276 0.54 13.41 -15.53
C ARG A 276 1.36 13.31 -16.81
N GLY A 277 2.19 14.31 -17.10
CA GLY A 277 2.97 14.38 -18.34
C GLY A 277 4.24 13.52 -18.32
N PHE A 278 4.94 13.51 -17.19
CA PHE A 278 6.28 12.92 -17.06
C PHE A 278 6.36 11.42 -17.42
N PRO A 279 5.39 10.54 -17.08
CA PRO A 279 5.39 9.14 -17.52
C PRO A 279 5.36 8.94 -19.04
N HIS A 280 4.88 9.93 -19.78
CA HIS A 280 4.73 9.89 -21.24
C HIS A 280 5.83 10.67 -21.97
N GLY A 281 6.71 11.34 -21.21
CA GLY A 281 7.86 12.07 -21.75
C GLY A 281 8.91 11.11 -22.31
N ASN A 282 9.61 11.55 -23.37
CA ASN A 282 10.78 10.84 -23.84
C ASN A 282 11.93 11.06 -22.83
N LEU A 283 12.44 10.02 -22.19
CA LEU A 283 13.52 10.11 -21.20
C LEU A 283 14.90 9.72 -21.77
N ALA A 284 15.05 9.69 -23.10
CA ALA A 284 16.33 9.53 -23.79
C ALA A 284 17.23 10.78 -23.63
N VAL A 285 17.59 11.12 -22.39
CA VAL A 285 18.41 12.28 -22.02
C VAL A 285 19.89 11.94 -22.00
N PHE A 286 20.22 10.67 -21.69
CA PHE A 286 21.60 10.22 -21.51
C PHE A 286 22.16 9.42 -22.69
N GLU A 287 21.32 9.03 -23.64
CA GLU A 287 21.70 8.15 -24.75
C GLU A 287 20.99 8.56 -26.06
N GLU A 288 21.40 9.67 -26.67
CA GLU A 288 21.34 9.76 -28.14
C GLU A 288 22.56 9.01 -28.68
N HIS A 289 22.40 7.73 -29.01
CA HIS A 289 23.45 6.86 -29.56
C HIS A 289 24.00 7.34 -30.93
N ASP A 290 23.43 8.38 -31.53
CA ASP A 290 23.76 8.83 -32.88
C ASP A 290 24.64 10.10 -32.93
N ARG A 291 24.99 10.72 -31.80
CA ARG A 291 25.94 11.86 -31.75
C ARG A 291 26.81 11.84 -30.49
N GLU A 292 28.09 11.54 -30.65
CA GLU A 292 29.10 11.90 -29.64
C GLU A 292 29.26 13.43 -29.63
N GLU A 293 28.59 14.12 -28.70
CA GLU A 293 28.77 15.57 -28.51
C GLU A 293 30.21 15.86 -28.04
N GLY A 294 30.86 16.82 -28.68
CA GLY A 294 32.23 17.21 -28.32
C GLY A 294 32.26 18.03 -27.04
N ALA A 295 33.35 17.96 -26.25
CA ALA A 295 33.48 18.71 -24.99
C ALA A 295 33.30 20.24 -25.13
N LEU A 296 33.62 20.82 -26.29
CA LEU A 296 33.38 22.24 -26.58
C LEU A 296 31.89 22.57 -26.74
N GLU A 297 31.09 21.62 -27.22
CA GLU A 297 29.65 21.77 -27.41
C GLU A 297 28.94 21.73 -26.06
N HIS A 298 29.37 20.87 -25.14
CA HIS A 298 28.92 20.88 -23.74
C HIS A 298 29.25 22.18 -23.02
N VAL A 299 30.46 22.73 -23.22
CA VAL A 299 30.85 24.03 -22.62
C VAL A 299 30.05 25.18 -23.22
N ALA A 300 29.85 25.20 -24.53
CA ALA A 300 29.02 26.21 -25.19
C ALA A 300 27.58 26.17 -24.66
N ARG A 301 26.98 24.98 -24.56
CA ARG A 301 25.62 24.78 -24.04
C ARG A 301 25.51 25.15 -22.56
N LEU A 302 26.51 24.83 -21.74
CA LEU A 302 26.54 25.27 -20.35
C LEU A 302 26.53 26.80 -20.22
N LEU A 303 27.22 27.50 -21.13
CA LEU A 303 27.28 28.97 -21.14
C LEU A 303 26.03 29.62 -21.73
N THR A 304 25.32 28.98 -22.67
CA THR A 304 24.10 29.54 -23.29
C THR A 304 22.83 29.16 -22.53
N ASP A 305 22.69 27.88 -22.18
CA ASP A 305 21.44 27.29 -21.71
C ASP A 305 21.51 26.92 -20.22
N GLY A 306 22.69 27.01 -19.60
CA GLY A 306 22.92 26.64 -18.20
C GLY A 306 22.96 25.13 -17.96
N ALA A 307 22.93 24.30 -19.01
CA ALA A 307 22.87 22.85 -18.93
C ALA A 307 24.07 22.18 -19.63
N TRP A 308 24.64 21.16 -18.99
CA TRP A 308 25.77 20.39 -19.56
C TRP A 308 25.34 19.42 -20.67
N ILE A 309 24.17 18.78 -20.51
CA ILE A 309 23.61 17.78 -21.43
C ILE A 309 22.36 18.37 -22.09
N ASP A 310 21.96 17.83 -23.24
CA ASP A 310 20.68 18.17 -23.86
C ASP A 310 19.50 17.84 -22.92
N ILE A 311 18.85 18.88 -22.41
CA ILE A 311 17.68 18.79 -21.52
C ILE A 311 16.37 19.08 -22.24
N LYS A 312 16.33 19.09 -23.58
CA LYS A 312 15.09 19.32 -24.38
C LYS A 312 13.93 18.38 -23.98
N HIS A 313 14.30 17.23 -23.43
CA HIS A 313 13.41 16.16 -23.01
C HIS A 313 12.99 16.21 -21.53
N LEU A 314 13.64 17.06 -20.72
CA LEU A 314 13.34 17.25 -19.29
C LEU A 314 12.68 18.59 -18.96
N THR A 315 12.64 19.51 -19.91
CA THR A 315 12.15 20.90 -19.74
C THR A 315 10.68 21.09 -20.09
N GLN A 316 9.99 20.04 -20.56
CA GLN A 316 8.56 20.06 -20.85
C GLN A 316 7.71 19.92 -19.58
#